data_AF-A0A416ZRX7-F1
#
_entry.id   AF-A0A416ZRX7-F1
#
_cell.length_a   1.000
_cell.length_b   1.000
_cell.length_c   1.000
_cell.angle_alpha   90.00
_cell.angle_beta   90.00
_cell.angle_gamma   90.00
#
_symmetry.space_group_name_H-M   'P 1'
#
loop_
_entity.id
_entity.type
_entity.pdbx_description
1 polymer ?
#
loop_
_entity_poly.entity_id
_entity_poly.type
_entity_poly.pdbx_seq_one_letter_code
_entity_poly.pdbx_strand_id
1 'polypeptide(L)'
;MKEALTTLHDWYEKGLINPEVGTTTNGDNANNVKNGTCGIFMGPWWSLGYGNPDSFRNDNNANWQAYPLYTKDGEWNVHMKDVGTTYTMVNKNASDDVKKAIVIMNNVLVRDESTFDTSVAIGWYPLRNTMAATDECEYEYDALMGIIKGEASADDYQQGGSKFNGLYKNLANDAATLKDVISEDYDGSRDLTVTDMDVNTNNGQFNRFYALLIGDRPYATLEPDHKIYSELYYTIDGMDTYWTQISDLEDKSVLQFITGAKSLDEWDQFCTDWHVQGGDQILELVKDYLAE
;
A
#
# COMPACT_ATOMS: atom_id res chain seq x y z
N MET A 1 -2.79 -23.14 -1.96
CA MET A 1 -1.96 -22.72 -3.11
C MET A 1 -2.43 -23.30 -4.45
N LYS A 2 -2.48 -24.63 -4.66
CA LYS A 2 -2.94 -25.21 -5.95
C LYS A 2 -4.30 -24.68 -6.44
N GLU A 3 -5.30 -24.60 -5.56
CA GLU A 3 -6.64 -24.05 -5.87
C GLU A 3 -6.58 -22.59 -6.34
N ALA A 4 -5.78 -21.75 -5.68
CA ALA A 4 -5.58 -20.35 -6.06
C ALA A 4 -4.90 -20.24 -7.43
N LEU A 5 -3.86 -21.04 -7.68
CA LEU A 5 -3.21 -21.07 -9.00
C LEU A 5 -4.13 -21.59 -10.10
N THR A 6 -5.02 -22.54 -9.79
CA THR A 6 -6.05 -23.01 -10.71
C THR A 6 -7.00 -21.88 -11.10
N THR A 7 -7.41 -21.07 -10.13
CA THR A 7 -8.28 -19.90 -10.37
C THR A 7 -7.55 -18.83 -11.20
N LEU A 8 -6.30 -18.53 -10.87
CA LEU A 8 -5.48 -17.57 -11.63
C LEU A 8 -5.22 -18.05 -13.06
N HIS A 9 -4.98 -19.34 -13.26
CA HIS A 9 -4.85 -19.92 -14.59
C HIS A 9 -6.14 -19.79 -15.40
N ASP A 10 -7.30 -20.13 -14.82
CA ASP A 10 -8.61 -19.93 -15.47
C ASP A 10 -8.86 -18.46 -15.84
N TRP A 11 -8.47 -17.52 -14.97
CA TRP A 11 -8.56 -16.08 -15.27
C TRP A 11 -7.62 -15.66 -16.41
N TYR A 12 -6.41 -16.24 -16.46
CA TYR A 12 -5.46 -16.01 -17.55
C TYR A 12 -6.01 -16.55 -18.88
N GLU A 13 -6.55 -17.77 -18.91
CA GLU A 13 -7.17 -18.36 -20.11
C GLU A 13 -8.38 -17.55 -20.61
N LYS A 14 -9.12 -16.94 -19.69
CA LYS A 14 -10.24 -16.04 -20.00
C LYS A 14 -9.81 -14.63 -20.44
N GLY A 15 -8.50 -14.32 -20.40
CA GLY A 15 -7.96 -13.01 -20.75
C GLY A 15 -8.25 -11.92 -19.72
N LEU A 16 -8.55 -12.29 -18.47
CA LEU A 16 -8.78 -11.36 -17.36
C LEU A 16 -7.47 -10.85 -16.74
N ILE A 17 -6.38 -11.63 -16.90
CA ILE A 17 -5.03 -11.25 -16.50
C ILE A 17 -4.28 -10.76 -17.74
N ASN A 18 -3.46 -9.71 -17.58
CA ASN A 18 -2.60 -9.22 -18.64
C ASN A 18 -1.74 -10.39 -19.21
N PRO A 19 -1.81 -10.70 -20.52
CA PRO A 19 -1.03 -11.78 -21.12
C PRO A 19 0.49 -11.57 -20.97
N GLU A 20 0.93 -10.33 -20.76
CA GLU A 20 2.34 -9.97 -20.57
C GLU A 20 2.74 -9.87 -19.08
N VAL A 21 1.92 -10.34 -18.14
CA VAL A 21 2.14 -10.18 -16.69
C VAL A 21 3.53 -10.60 -16.21
N GLY A 22 4.14 -11.60 -16.87
CA GLY A 22 5.49 -12.08 -16.55
C GLY A 22 6.64 -11.23 -17.12
N THR A 23 6.35 -10.26 -17.97
CA THR A 23 7.35 -9.41 -18.67
C THR A 23 7.10 -7.92 -18.50
N THR A 24 5.91 -7.51 -18.04
CA THR A 24 5.60 -6.12 -17.75
C THR A 24 6.31 -5.60 -16.51
N THR A 25 6.79 -4.37 -16.60
CA THR A 25 7.31 -3.60 -15.47
C THR A 25 6.19 -2.83 -14.77
N ASN A 26 6.50 -2.25 -13.59
CA ASN A 26 5.59 -1.30 -12.94
C ASN A 26 5.20 -0.12 -13.85
N GLY A 27 6.11 0.31 -14.73
CA GLY A 27 5.83 1.38 -15.71
C GLY A 27 4.82 0.96 -16.77
N ASP A 28 4.91 -0.28 -17.26
CA ASP A 28 3.97 -0.81 -18.25
C ASP A 28 2.57 -0.97 -17.66
N ASN A 29 2.49 -1.47 -16.42
CA ASN A 29 1.23 -1.59 -15.69
C ASN A 29 0.59 -0.22 -15.44
N ALA A 30 1.36 0.78 -15.03
CA ALA A 30 0.88 2.16 -14.87
C ALA A 30 0.37 2.74 -16.20
N ASN A 31 1.02 2.44 -17.33
CA ASN A 31 0.55 2.85 -18.66
C ASN A 31 -0.80 2.24 -19.02
N ASN A 32 -1.06 0.98 -18.65
CA ASN A 32 -2.35 0.33 -18.92
C ASN A 32 -3.49 1.01 -18.15
N VAL A 33 -3.27 1.35 -16.88
CA VAL A 33 -4.24 2.09 -16.06
C VAL A 33 -4.48 3.50 -16.65
N LYS A 34 -3.40 4.21 -16.98
CA LYS A 34 -3.44 5.55 -17.59
C LYS A 34 -4.21 5.60 -18.91
N ASN A 35 -4.07 4.57 -19.74
CA ASN A 35 -4.66 4.52 -21.08
C ASN A 35 -6.06 3.88 -21.09
N GLY A 36 -6.61 3.52 -19.93
CA GLY A 36 -7.94 2.91 -19.82
C GLY A 36 -8.02 1.48 -20.36
N THR A 37 -6.88 0.78 -20.45
CA THR A 37 -6.82 -0.63 -20.90
C THR A 37 -6.74 -1.61 -19.73
N CYS A 38 -6.70 -1.11 -18.50
CA CYS A 38 -6.83 -1.87 -17.25
C CYS A 38 -8.14 -1.50 -16.56
N GLY A 39 -8.90 -2.50 -16.08
CA GLY A 39 -10.11 -2.28 -15.30
C GLY A 39 -9.96 -2.57 -13.80
N ILE A 40 -8.99 -3.40 -13.41
CA ILE A 40 -8.70 -3.78 -12.02
C ILE A 40 -7.18 -3.88 -11.87
N PHE A 41 -6.63 -3.23 -10.86
CA PHE A 41 -5.24 -3.42 -10.46
C PHE A 41 -5.15 -3.61 -8.94
N MET A 42 -4.10 -4.29 -8.50
CA MET A 42 -3.82 -4.48 -7.08
C MET A 42 -2.68 -3.56 -6.67
N GLY A 43 -2.85 -2.86 -5.55
CA GLY A 43 -1.86 -1.93 -5.05
C GLY A 43 -2.20 -1.47 -3.64
N PRO A 44 -1.25 -0.78 -2.98
CA PRO A 44 -1.50 -0.16 -1.68
C PRO A 44 -2.54 0.96 -1.81
N TRP A 45 -3.22 1.29 -0.70
CA TRP A 45 -4.28 2.32 -0.66
C TRP A 45 -3.89 3.63 -1.37
N TRP A 46 -2.63 4.06 -1.18
CA TRP A 46 -2.11 5.30 -1.75
C TRP A 46 -1.97 5.30 -3.27
N SER A 47 -1.90 4.12 -3.89
CA SER A 47 -1.70 3.98 -5.34
C SER A 47 -2.90 4.47 -6.15
N LEU A 48 -4.10 4.46 -5.57
CA LEU A 48 -5.31 4.90 -6.24
C LEU A 48 -5.32 6.39 -6.56
N GLY A 49 -4.70 7.21 -5.70
CA GLY A 49 -4.54 8.66 -5.90
C GLY A 49 -3.15 9.04 -6.40
N TYR A 50 -2.09 8.66 -5.69
CA TYR A 50 -0.72 9.07 -6.02
C TYR A 50 -0.08 8.28 -7.15
N GLY A 51 -0.47 7.01 -7.33
CA GLY A 51 0.07 6.11 -8.36
C GLY A 51 -0.67 6.20 -9.69
N ASN A 52 -1.85 6.83 -9.72
CA ASN A 52 -2.74 6.87 -10.87
C ASN A 52 -3.24 8.28 -11.30
N PRO A 53 -2.48 9.38 -11.09
CA PRO A 53 -2.99 10.73 -11.39
C PRO A 53 -3.28 10.94 -12.88
N ASP A 54 -2.55 10.25 -13.76
CA ASP A 54 -2.69 10.42 -15.21
C ASP A 54 -4.01 9.85 -15.75
N SER A 55 -4.62 8.84 -15.10
CA SER A 55 -5.93 8.33 -15.55
C SER A 55 -7.01 9.41 -15.42
N PHE A 56 -7.01 10.15 -14.32
CA PHE A 56 -7.95 11.25 -14.08
C PHE A 56 -7.70 12.45 -15.00
N ARG A 57 -6.43 12.74 -15.34
CA ARG A 57 -6.09 13.81 -16.29
C ARG A 57 -6.50 13.48 -17.72
N ASN A 58 -6.44 12.21 -18.09
CA ASN A 58 -6.82 11.73 -19.41
C ASN A 58 -8.35 11.59 -19.53
N ASP A 59 -9.02 11.20 -18.45
CA ASP A 59 -10.47 11.11 -18.34
C ASP A 59 -10.93 11.57 -16.95
N ASN A 60 -11.46 12.78 -16.86
CA ASN A 60 -11.97 13.34 -15.61
C ASN A 60 -13.19 12.58 -15.05
N ASN A 61 -13.73 11.59 -15.78
CA ASN A 61 -14.80 10.69 -15.30
C ASN A 61 -14.29 9.31 -14.87
N ALA A 62 -12.96 9.06 -14.89
CA ALA A 62 -12.38 7.81 -14.41
C ALA A 62 -12.68 7.63 -12.91
N ASN A 63 -13.65 6.77 -12.60
CA ASN A 63 -14.11 6.54 -11.23
C ASN A 63 -13.55 5.23 -10.66
N TRP A 64 -12.31 5.29 -10.19
CA TRP A 64 -11.66 4.17 -9.50
C TRP A 64 -12.22 4.02 -8.08
N GLN A 65 -12.33 2.78 -7.60
CA GLN A 65 -12.86 2.48 -6.28
C GLN A 65 -12.02 1.36 -5.67
N ALA A 66 -11.78 1.43 -4.36
CA ALA A 66 -11.13 0.34 -3.62
C ALA A 66 -12.18 -0.63 -3.06
N TYR A 67 -11.87 -1.91 -3.18
CA TYR A 67 -12.70 -3.01 -2.70
C TYR A 67 -11.85 -4.01 -1.92
N PRO A 68 -12.33 -4.54 -0.79
CA PRO A 68 -11.75 -5.72 -0.17
C PRO A 68 -11.87 -6.93 -1.10
N LEU A 69 -10.85 -7.78 -1.10
CA LEU A 69 -10.87 -9.06 -1.79
C LEU A 69 -11.30 -10.15 -0.80
N TYR A 70 -12.54 -10.63 -0.94
CA TYR A 70 -13.10 -11.66 -0.08
C TYR A 70 -12.70 -13.07 -0.53
N THR A 71 -12.57 -13.98 0.43
CA THR A 71 -12.50 -15.42 0.17
C THR A 71 -13.85 -15.94 -0.37
N LYS A 72 -13.87 -17.19 -0.84
CA LYS A 72 -15.10 -17.87 -1.26
C LYS A 72 -16.16 -17.98 -0.15
N ASP A 73 -15.71 -17.94 1.09
CA ASP A 73 -16.55 -18.03 2.29
C ASP A 73 -17.01 -16.64 2.78
N GLY A 74 -16.62 -15.56 2.07
CA GLY A 74 -17.01 -14.19 2.37
C GLY A 74 -16.13 -13.50 3.42
N GLU A 75 -14.97 -14.07 3.74
CA GLU A 75 -14.03 -13.50 4.72
C GLU A 75 -13.06 -12.52 4.05
N TRP A 76 -12.78 -11.40 4.71
CA TRP A 76 -11.72 -10.47 4.31
C TRP A 76 -10.46 -10.69 5.14
N ASN A 77 -9.48 -11.33 4.52
CA ASN A 77 -8.20 -11.65 5.14
C ASN A 77 -7.12 -10.70 4.64
N VAL A 78 -6.43 -10.03 5.56
CA VAL A 78 -5.44 -9.01 5.24
C VAL A 78 -4.07 -9.50 5.69
N HIS A 79 -3.10 -9.49 4.77
CA HIS A 79 -1.69 -9.67 5.13
C HIS A 79 -1.16 -8.37 5.75
N MET A 80 -0.76 -8.46 7.01
CA MET A 80 -0.23 -7.34 7.76
C MET A 80 1.23 -7.13 7.38
N LYS A 81 1.64 -5.87 7.31
CA LYS A 81 3.01 -5.47 7.05
C LYS A 81 3.83 -5.50 8.35
N ASP A 82 5.14 -5.67 8.25
CA ASP A 82 6.06 -5.34 9.35
C ASP A 82 5.92 -3.85 9.74
N VAL A 83 6.16 -3.56 11.03
CA VAL A 83 6.07 -2.22 11.62
C VAL A 83 7.13 -1.28 11.04
N GLY A 84 8.21 -1.81 10.45
CA GLY A 84 9.24 -1.01 9.78
C GLY A 84 9.86 -1.68 8.56
N THR A 85 9.84 -0.99 7.41
CA THR A 85 10.51 -1.46 6.17
C THR A 85 11.78 -0.69 5.81
N THR A 86 12.09 0.39 6.53
CA THR A 86 13.25 1.23 6.26
C THR A 86 13.91 1.65 7.57
N TYR A 87 15.24 1.66 7.57
CA TYR A 87 16.04 1.98 8.74
C TYR A 87 17.07 3.05 8.39
N THR A 88 17.22 4.05 9.26
CA THR A 88 18.38 4.95 9.21
C THR A 88 19.46 4.39 10.11
N MET A 89 20.53 3.85 9.52
CA MET A 89 21.68 3.33 10.26
C MET A 89 22.77 4.38 10.39
N VAL A 90 23.30 4.55 11.61
CA VAL A 90 24.39 5.49 11.89
C VAL A 90 25.65 4.73 12.22
N ASN A 91 26.75 5.03 11.55
CA ASN A 91 28.04 4.43 11.87
C ASN A 91 28.41 4.74 13.33
N LYS A 92 28.78 3.71 14.10
CA LYS A 92 29.14 3.87 15.53
C LYS A 92 30.26 4.91 15.75
N ASN A 93 31.15 5.05 14.78
CA ASN A 93 32.28 5.97 14.79
C ASN A 93 31.94 7.38 14.25
N ALA A 94 30.70 7.64 13.84
CA ALA A 94 30.28 8.99 13.46
C ALA A 94 30.38 9.95 14.66
N SER A 95 30.66 11.22 14.39
CA SER A 95 30.71 12.25 15.43
C SER A 95 29.35 12.44 16.09
N ASP A 96 29.34 12.96 17.32
CA ASP A 96 28.11 13.24 18.05
C ASP A 96 27.22 14.25 17.31
N ASP A 97 27.81 15.19 16.59
CA ASP A 97 27.06 16.18 15.80
C ASP A 97 26.34 15.53 14.61
N VAL A 98 26.98 14.55 13.94
CA VAL A 98 26.32 13.76 12.89
C VAL A 98 25.16 12.95 13.46
N LYS A 99 25.36 12.27 14.60
CA LYS A 99 24.31 11.51 15.28
C LYS A 99 23.12 12.41 15.65
N LYS A 100 23.39 13.59 16.23
CA LYS A 100 22.36 14.58 16.57
C LYS A 100 21.61 15.09 15.33
N ALA A 101 22.32 15.41 14.25
CA ALA A 101 21.70 15.90 13.02
C ALA A 101 20.69 14.89 12.45
N ILE A 102 21.03 13.60 12.48
CA ILE A 102 20.15 12.51 12.01
C ILE A 102 18.88 12.41 12.87
N VAL A 103 19.02 12.47 14.20
CA VAL A 103 17.87 12.44 15.12
C VAL A 103 16.99 13.67 14.93
N ILE A 104 17.58 14.86 14.81
CA ILE A 104 16.84 16.10 14.55
C ILE A 104 16.07 15.99 13.23
N MET A 105 16.72 15.54 12.16
CA MET A 105 16.07 15.40 10.86
C MET A 105 14.87 14.45 10.92
N ASN A 106 15.02 13.29 11.56
CA ASN A 106 13.92 12.33 11.74
C ASN A 106 12.74 12.93 12.55
N ASN A 107 13.01 13.70 13.60
CA ASN A 107 11.93 14.36 14.36
C ASN A 107 11.24 15.48 13.56
N VAL A 108 12.01 16.25 12.79
CA VAL A 108 11.46 17.29 11.91
C VAL A 108 10.58 16.66 10.83
N LEU A 109 10.97 15.52 10.28
CA LEU A 109 10.15 14.76 9.33
C LEU A 109 8.80 14.36 9.94
N VAL A 110 8.77 13.82 11.16
CA VAL A 110 7.49 13.47 11.81
C VAL A 110 6.61 14.70 12.02
N ARG A 111 7.20 15.81 12.48
CA ARG A 111 6.46 17.01 12.88
C ARG A 111 5.98 17.85 11.70
N ASP A 112 6.83 18.01 10.68
CA ASP A 112 6.69 19.04 9.64
C ASP A 112 6.53 18.46 8.22
N GLU A 113 6.34 17.15 8.04
CA GLU A 113 6.21 16.55 6.70
C GLU A 113 5.09 17.20 5.86
N SER A 114 4.01 17.66 6.49
CA SER A 114 2.94 18.38 5.80
C SER A 114 3.37 19.71 5.19
N THR A 115 4.51 20.28 5.59
CA THR A 115 5.07 21.51 5.01
C THR A 115 6.05 21.24 3.87
N PHE A 116 6.25 19.98 3.48
CA PHE A 116 7.22 19.63 2.46
C PHE A 116 6.70 20.03 1.07
N ASP A 117 7.63 20.43 0.21
CA ASP A 117 7.38 20.68 -1.20
C ASP A 117 7.10 19.34 -1.92
N THR A 118 5.82 19.06 -2.15
CA THR A 118 5.34 17.86 -2.83
C THR A 118 5.52 17.91 -4.35
N SER A 119 6.06 19.01 -4.90
CA SER A 119 6.39 19.10 -6.34
C SER A 119 7.67 18.35 -6.72
N VAL A 120 8.49 17.99 -5.73
CA VAL A 120 9.66 17.13 -5.90
C VAL A 120 9.41 15.73 -5.35
N ALA A 121 10.18 14.75 -5.83
CA ALA A 121 10.06 13.39 -5.32
C ALA A 121 10.39 13.34 -3.83
N ILE A 122 9.53 12.70 -3.03
CA ILE A 122 9.70 12.58 -1.56
C ILE A 122 11.04 11.94 -1.16
N GLY A 123 11.63 11.11 -2.02
CA GLY A 123 12.95 10.51 -1.80
C GLY A 123 14.11 11.51 -1.89
N TRP A 124 13.87 12.75 -2.34
CA TRP A 124 14.88 13.81 -2.40
C TRP A 124 15.09 14.50 -1.05
N TYR A 125 14.20 14.29 -0.08
CA TYR A 125 14.36 14.79 1.28
C TYR A 125 15.45 13.99 2.03
N PRO A 126 16.58 14.62 2.42
CA PRO A 126 17.69 13.91 3.04
C PRO A 126 17.25 13.19 4.31
N LEU A 127 17.70 11.94 4.48
CA LEU A 127 17.42 11.12 5.66
C LEU A 127 15.91 10.92 5.95
N ARG A 128 15.05 11.07 4.93
CA ARG A 128 13.62 10.80 5.07
C ARG A 128 13.38 9.36 5.50
N ASN A 129 12.78 9.21 6.67
CA ASN A 129 12.19 7.97 7.12
C ASN A 129 10.69 8.21 7.32
N THR A 130 9.85 7.38 6.70
CA THR A 130 8.40 7.52 6.81
C THR A 130 7.98 6.99 8.18
N MET A 131 7.50 7.86 9.04
CA MET A 131 7.04 7.53 10.40
C MET A 131 5.66 8.12 10.59
N ALA A 132 4.70 7.28 10.95
CA ALA A 132 3.29 7.61 11.09
C ALA A 132 2.69 6.77 12.23
N ALA A 133 1.55 7.20 12.77
CA ALA A 133 0.74 6.32 13.60
C ALA A 133 0.24 5.13 12.78
N THR A 134 0.10 3.96 13.40
CA THR A 134 -0.35 2.75 12.70
C THR A 134 -1.77 2.89 12.14
N ASP A 135 -2.59 3.71 12.79
CA ASP A 135 -3.98 4.05 12.45
C ASP A 135 -4.11 5.44 11.78
N GLU A 136 -3.01 6.00 11.24
CA GLU A 136 -3.02 7.38 10.70
C GLU A 136 -4.08 7.55 9.60
N CYS A 137 -4.22 6.57 8.69
CA CYS A 137 -5.14 6.69 7.57
C CYS A 137 -6.60 6.56 8.02
N GLU A 138 -6.90 5.59 8.89
CA GLU A 138 -8.24 5.37 9.41
C GLU A 138 -8.71 6.53 10.29
N TYR A 139 -7.83 7.07 11.14
CA TYR A 139 -8.14 8.23 11.96
C TYR A 139 -8.38 9.48 11.09
N GLU A 140 -7.53 9.73 10.09
CA GLU A 140 -7.69 10.86 9.18
C GLU A 140 -8.95 10.70 8.32
N TYR A 141 -9.26 9.50 7.84
CA TYR A 141 -10.51 9.18 7.14
C TYR A 141 -11.73 9.59 7.97
N ASP A 142 -11.82 9.11 9.21
CA ASP A 142 -12.96 9.37 10.10
C ASP A 142 -13.10 10.87 10.42
N ALA A 143 -11.97 11.54 10.67
CA ALA A 143 -11.95 12.98 10.94
C ALA A 143 -12.47 13.79 9.75
N LEU A 144 -12.01 13.50 8.54
CA LEU A 144 -12.42 14.22 7.33
C LEU A 144 -13.87 13.90 6.94
N MET A 145 -14.32 12.65 7.08
CA MET A 145 -15.72 12.28 6.88
C MET A 145 -16.63 12.94 7.92
N GLY A 146 -16.18 13.10 9.16
CA GLY A 146 -16.89 13.85 10.19
C GLY A 146 -17.06 15.33 9.82
N ILE A 147 -16.06 15.96 9.20
CA ILE A 147 -16.18 17.32 8.66
C ILE A 147 -17.20 17.37 7.53
N ILE A 148 -17.13 16.44 6.56
CA ILE A 148 -18.06 16.35 5.43
C ILE A 148 -19.51 16.19 5.92
N LYS A 149 -19.74 15.39 6.95
CA LYS A 149 -21.06 15.15 7.54
C LYS A 149 -21.53 16.28 8.47
N GLY A 150 -20.71 17.29 8.72
CA GLY A 150 -21.02 18.41 9.62
C GLY A 150 -20.98 18.06 11.11
N GLU A 151 -20.34 16.95 11.48
CA GLU A 151 -20.16 16.49 12.87
C GLU A 151 -18.97 17.18 13.56
N ALA A 152 -18.05 17.73 12.77
CA ALA A 152 -16.90 18.52 13.22
C ALA A 152 -16.62 19.65 12.21
N SER A 153 -15.78 20.60 12.60
CA SER A 153 -15.30 21.67 11.72
C SER A 153 -13.82 21.54 11.44
N ALA A 154 -13.34 22.16 10.35
CA ALA A 154 -11.90 22.22 10.06
C ALA A 154 -11.10 22.89 11.20
N ASP A 155 -11.71 23.89 11.86
CA ASP A 155 -11.12 24.63 12.98
C ASP A 155 -10.85 23.74 14.21
N ASP A 156 -11.64 22.68 14.42
CA ASP A 156 -11.43 21.75 15.53
C ASP A 156 -10.07 21.03 15.42
N TYR A 157 -9.59 20.82 14.20
CA TYR A 157 -8.36 20.09 13.91
C TYR A 157 -7.15 21.01 13.67
N GLN A 158 -7.33 22.34 13.70
CA GLN A 158 -6.20 23.29 13.57
C GLN A 158 -5.43 23.39 14.88
N GLN A 159 -4.17 23.86 14.83
CA GLN A 159 -3.37 24.04 16.05
C GLN A 159 -4.09 24.92 17.08
N GLY A 160 -4.34 24.36 18.28
CA GLY A 160 -5.11 25.02 19.35
C GLY A 160 -6.62 24.71 19.34
N GLY A 161 -7.10 24.00 18.31
CA GLY A 161 -8.45 23.46 18.21
C GLY A 161 -8.69 22.29 19.17
N SER A 162 -9.97 21.97 19.36
CA SER A 162 -10.44 21.01 20.38
C SER A 162 -10.03 19.54 20.09
N LYS A 163 -9.76 19.21 18.82
CA LYS A 163 -9.42 17.88 18.32
C LYS A 163 -8.00 17.82 17.71
N PHE A 164 -7.22 18.88 17.83
CA PHE A 164 -5.85 18.90 17.33
C PHE A 164 -4.99 17.84 18.00
N ASN A 165 -4.32 17.03 17.20
CA ASN A 165 -3.38 16.03 17.65
C ASN A 165 -2.16 16.00 16.72
N GLY A 166 -1.01 16.43 17.23
CA GLY A 166 0.24 16.50 16.46
C GLY A 166 0.83 15.14 16.05
N LEU A 167 0.21 14.03 16.46
CA LEU A 167 0.55 12.69 15.98
C LEU A 167 0.14 12.49 14.51
N TYR A 168 -1.01 13.04 14.10
CA TYR A 168 -1.56 12.94 12.74
C TYR A 168 -1.17 14.20 11.96
N LYS A 169 0.09 14.23 11.53
CA LYS A 169 0.82 15.42 11.06
C LYS A 169 0.21 16.12 9.83
N ASN A 170 -0.60 15.40 9.05
CA ASN A 170 -1.22 15.94 7.84
C ASN A 170 -2.66 16.40 8.07
N LEU A 171 -3.35 15.87 9.10
CA LEU A 171 -4.76 16.13 9.35
C LEU A 171 -5.14 17.61 9.42
N ALA A 172 -4.33 18.45 10.06
CA ALA A 172 -4.63 19.88 10.13
C ALA A 172 -4.66 20.53 8.74
N ASN A 173 -3.72 20.20 7.88
CA ASN A 173 -3.68 20.69 6.49
C ASN A 173 -4.84 20.11 5.67
N ASP A 174 -5.13 18.82 5.85
CA ASP A 174 -6.20 18.13 5.15
C ASP A 174 -7.57 18.72 5.51
N ALA A 175 -7.85 18.92 6.79
CA ALA A 175 -9.07 19.55 7.25
C ALA A 175 -9.23 20.97 6.68
N ALA A 176 -8.14 21.74 6.58
CA ALA A 176 -8.16 23.09 6.04
C ALA A 176 -8.41 23.15 4.53
N THR A 177 -7.95 22.14 3.79
CA THR A 177 -7.97 22.11 2.31
C THR A 177 -9.04 21.16 1.73
N LEU A 178 -9.82 20.49 2.58
CA LEU A 178 -10.82 19.49 2.16
C LEU A 178 -11.82 20.04 1.13
N LYS A 179 -12.34 21.25 1.39
CA LYS A 179 -13.30 21.94 0.51
C LYS A 179 -12.71 22.43 -0.81
N ASP A 180 -11.39 22.47 -0.94
CA ASP A 180 -10.73 22.85 -2.20
C ASP A 180 -10.77 21.71 -3.22
N VAL A 181 -11.13 20.49 -2.76
CA VAL A 181 -11.25 19.29 -3.60
C VAL A 181 -12.66 18.73 -3.55
N ILE A 182 -13.23 18.51 -2.37
CA ILE A 182 -14.54 17.90 -2.22
C ILE A 182 -15.63 18.93 -2.47
N SER A 183 -16.56 18.61 -3.37
CA SER A 183 -17.72 19.44 -3.69
C SER A 183 -18.59 19.70 -2.46
N GLU A 184 -19.07 20.94 -2.30
CA GLU A 184 -20.01 21.31 -1.23
C GLU A 184 -21.36 20.59 -1.34
N ASP A 185 -21.72 20.11 -2.54
CA ASP A 185 -22.96 19.38 -2.81
C ASP A 185 -22.84 17.87 -2.53
N TYR A 186 -21.67 17.38 -2.10
CA TYR A 186 -21.47 15.97 -1.82
C TYR A 186 -22.28 15.50 -0.61
N ASP A 187 -23.03 14.42 -0.79
CA ASP A 187 -23.77 13.74 0.27
C ASP A 187 -22.89 12.69 0.95
N GLY A 188 -22.41 13.01 2.16
CA GLY A 188 -21.57 12.11 2.97
C GLY A 188 -22.25 10.82 3.45
N SER A 189 -23.50 10.54 3.07
CA SER A 189 -24.19 9.27 3.36
C SER A 189 -23.95 8.16 2.32
N ARG A 190 -23.39 8.48 1.15
CA ARG A 190 -23.01 7.52 0.12
C ARG A 190 -21.50 7.48 -0.06
N ASP A 191 -21.04 6.55 -0.90
CA ASP A 191 -19.65 6.48 -1.31
C ASP A 191 -19.24 7.69 -2.18
N LEU A 192 -18.02 8.17 -1.95
CA LEU A 192 -17.39 9.25 -2.71
C LEU A 192 -17.01 8.76 -4.11
N THR A 193 -17.26 9.59 -5.11
CA THR A 193 -16.92 9.32 -6.50
C THR A 193 -16.10 10.46 -7.09
N VAL A 194 -15.44 10.21 -8.23
CA VAL A 194 -14.63 11.23 -8.91
C VAL A 194 -15.42 12.51 -9.24
N THR A 195 -16.73 12.43 -9.49
CA THR A 195 -17.57 13.59 -9.81
C THR A 195 -17.88 14.48 -8.62
N ASP A 196 -17.59 14.00 -7.40
CA ASP A 196 -17.70 14.78 -6.17
C ASP A 196 -16.41 15.54 -5.85
N MET A 197 -15.39 15.46 -6.72
CA MET A 197 -14.06 15.97 -6.48
C MET A 197 -13.59 16.86 -7.65
N ASP A 198 -12.91 17.96 -7.36
CA ASP A 198 -12.16 18.71 -8.38
C ASP A 198 -10.83 17.99 -8.66
N VAL A 199 -10.82 17.20 -9.73
CA VAL A 199 -9.63 16.46 -10.22
C VAL A 199 -8.48 17.37 -10.66
N ASN A 200 -8.75 18.66 -10.91
CA ASN A 200 -7.75 19.62 -11.37
C ASN A 200 -7.13 20.42 -10.23
N THR A 201 -7.58 20.24 -8.98
CA THR A 201 -6.95 20.87 -7.81
C THR A 201 -5.50 20.42 -7.71
N ASN A 202 -4.60 21.34 -8.07
CA ASN A 202 -3.19 21.09 -8.25
C ASN A 202 -2.44 21.33 -6.93
N ASN A 203 -1.34 20.60 -6.73
CA ASN A 203 -0.49 20.45 -5.50
C ASN A 203 -0.67 19.12 -4.74
N GLY A 204 -1.36 18.15 -5.32
CA GLY A 204 -1.43 16.79 -4.79
C GLY A 204 -2.54 16.54 -3.75
N GLN A 205 -3.36 17.55 -3.42
CA GLN A 205 -4.51 17.38 -2.51
C GLN A 205 -5.54 16.42 -3.10
N PHE A 206 -5.88 16.54 -4.39
CA PHE A 206 -6.77 15.58 -5.05
C PHE A 206 -6.24 14.15 -4.89
N ASN A 207 -4.98 13.91 -5.24
CA ASN A 207 -4.36 12.59 -5.09
C ASN A 207 -4.38 12.10 -3.64
N ARG A 208 -4.15 12.99 -2.67
CA ARG A 208 -4.20 12.69 -1.24
C ARG A 208 -5.58 12.25 -0.79
N PHE A 209 -6.61 13.04 -1.09
CA PHE A 209 -7.98 12.71 -0.70
C PHE A 209 -8.53 11.51 -1.45
N TYR A 210 -8.15 11.30 -2.71
CA TYR A 210 -8.56 10.10 -3.44
C TYR A 210 -7.92 8.84 -2.85
N ALA A 211 -6.63 8.92 -2.51
CA ALA A 211 -5.93 7.85 -1.80
C ALA A 211 -6.57 7.54 -0.44
N LEU A 212 -6.84 8.57 0.37
CA LEU A 212 -7.34 8.40 1.74
C LEU A 212 -8.83 8.06 1.78
N LEU A 213 -9.69 8.86 1.16
CA LEU A 213 -11.16 8.73 1.28
C LEU A 213 -11.75 7.63 0.39
N ILE A 214 -11.03 7.16 -0.62
CA ILE A 214 -11.48 6.07 -1.51
C ILE A 214 -10.54 4.88 -1.42
N GLY A 215 -9.23 5.10 -1.52
CA GLY A 215 -8.22 4.03 -1.48
C GLY A 215 -8.16 3.30 -0.14
N ASP A 216 -8.19 4.04 0.97
CA ASP A 216 -8.11 3.48 2.33
C ASP A 216 -9.46 3.11 2.93
N ARG A 217 -10.57 3.55 2.32
CA ARG A 217 -11.94 3.32 2.81
C ARG A 217 -12.20 1.88 3.30
N PRO A 218 -11.79 0.80 2.59
CA PRO A 218 -12.00 -0.55 3.11
C PRO A 218 -11.41 -0.77 4.51
N TYR A 219 -10.22 -0.25 4.80
CA TYR A 219 -9.60 -0.35 6.13
C TYR A 219 -10.28 0.53 7.17
N ALA A 220 -10.70 1.73 6.79
CA ALA A 220 -11.37 2.65 7.71
C ALA A 220 -12.82 2.23 8.06
N THR A 221 -13.49 1.47 7.18
CA THR A 221 -14.95 1.21 7.31
C THR A 221 -15.32 -0.24 7.57
N LEU A 222 -14.38 -1.18 7.42
CA LEU A 222 -14.59 -2.61 7.63
C LEU A 222 -13.57 -3.15 8.63
N GLU A 223 -13.97 -4.11 9.44
CA GLU A 223 -13.02 -4.88 10.25
C GLU A 223 -12.61 -6.14 9.47
N PRO A 224 -11.31 -6.40 9.28
CA PRO A 224 -10.86 -7.66 8.70
C PRO A 224 -11.26 -8.86 9.56
N ASP A 225 -11.72 -9.94 8.93
CA ASP A 225 -12.01 -11.20 9.63
C ASP A 225 -10.72 -11.79 10.22
N HIS A 226 -9.62 -11.73 9.44
CA HIS A 226 -8.32 -12.19 9.88
C HIS A 226 -7.19 -11.24 9.46
N LYS A 227 -6.41 -10.80 10.45
CA LYS A 227 -5.12 -10.12 10.28
C LYS A 227 -4.01 -11.17 10.29
N ILE A 228 -3.39 -11.40 9.15
CA ILE A 228 -2.38 -12.45 8.95
C ILE A 228 -1.00 -11.83 9.01
N TYR A 229 -0.18 -12.27 9.96
CA TYR A 229 1.21 -11.83 10.10
C TYR A 229 2.15 -12.91 9.57
N SER A 230 3.21 -12.50 8.87
CA SER A 230 4.32 -13.42 8.59
C SER A 230 5.06 -13.76 9.88
N GLU A 231 5.51 -15.01 10.00
CA GLU A 231 6.41 -15.43 11.09
C GLU A 231 7.74 -14.65 11.04
N LEU A 232 8.22 -14.35 9.83
CA LEU A 232 9.38 -13.50 9.56
C LEU A 232 9.10 -12.57 8.38
N TYR A 233 9.58 -11.34 8.46
CA TYR A 233 9.55 -10.36 7.36
C TYR A 233 10.93 -10.11 6.73
N TYR A 234 11.95 -10.85 7.17
CA TYR A 234 13.34 -10.75 6.75
C TYR A 234 13.99 -12.13 6.74
N THR A 235 15.13 -12.26 6.05
CA THR A 235 15.94 -13.48 6.09
C THR A 235 16.78 -13.52 7.37
N ILE A 236 16.97 -14.72 7.91
CA ILE A 236 17.83 -14.97 9.08
C ILE A 236 19.15 -15.64 8.65
N ASP A 237 20.15 -15.60 9.53
CA ASP A 237 21.46 -16.19 9.29
C ASP A 237 21.33 -17.65 8.81
N GLY A 238 22.01 -17.96 7.70
CA GLY A 238 21.97 -19.28 7.07
C GLY A 238 20.93 -19.42 5.96
N MET A 239 19.83 -18.67 5.97
CA MET A 239 18.79 -18.74 4.92
C MET A 239 19.35 -18.36 3.54
N ASP A 240 20.24 -17.37 3.47
CA ASP A 240 20.84 -16.89 2.22
C ASP A 240 21.51 -17.98 1.39
N THR A 241 21.91 -19.09 2.03
CA THR A 241 22.48 -20.28 1.35
C THR A 241 21.49 -20.92 0.37
N TYR A 242 20.19 -20.84 0.66
CA TYR A 242 19.13 -21.52 -0.09
C TYR A 242 18.12 -20.55 -0.71
N TRP A 243 17.98 -19.36 -0.12
CA TRP A 243 16.90 -18.41 -0.41
C TRP A 243 16.80 -18.04 -1.89
N THR A 244 17.92 -17.67 -2.53
CA THR A 244 17.92 -17.27 -3.94
C THR A 244 17.37 -18.37 -4.85
N GLN A 245 17.82 -19.61 -4.66
CA GLN A 245 17.38 -20.74 -5.50
C GLN A 245 15.90 -21.05 -5.30
N ILE A 246 15.44 -21.01 -4.05
CA ILE A 246 14.03 -21.28 -3.72
C ILE A 246 13.13 -20.16 -4.26
N SER A 247 13.49 -18.90 -4.06
CA SER A 247 12.76 -17.74 -4.60
C SER A 247 12.65 -17.81 -6.13
N ASP A 248 13.77 -18.11 -6.82
CA ASP A 248 13.78 -18.25 -8.28
C ASP A 248 12.88 -19.42 -8.75
N LEU A 249 12.89 -20.54 -8.02
CA LEU A 249 12.04 -21.70 -8.32
C LEU A 249 10.55 -21.36 -8.15
N GLU A 250 10.19 -20.66 -7.07
CA GLU A 250 8.84 -20.21 -6.78
C GLU A 250 8.33 -19.25 -7.85
N ASP A 251 9.03 -18.13 -8.07
CA ASP A 251 8.62 -17.07 -9.01
C ASP A 251 8.39 -17.64 -10.41
N LYS A 252 9.35 -18.45 -10.88
CA LYS A 252 9.26 -19.09 -12.19
C LYS A 252 8.10 -20.07 -12.26
N SER A 253 7.96 -20.96 -11.27
CA SER A 253 6.94 -22.02 -11.33
C SER A 253 5.54 -21.44 -11.19
N VAL A 254 5.33 -20.48 -10.29
CA VAL A 254 4.05 -19.78 -10.12
C VAL A 254 3.62 -19.11 -11.42
N LEU A 255 4.51 -18.35 -12.06
CA LEU A 255 4.21 -17.72 -13.34
C LEU A 255 3.89 -18.76 -14.43
N GLN A 256 4.64 -19.87 -14.48
CA GLN A 256 4.41 -20.93 -15.45
C GLN A 256 3.06 -21.65 -15.23
N PHE A 257 2.65 -21.85 -13.98
CA PHE A 257 1.33 -22.42 -13.67
C PHE A 257 0.20 -21.46 -14.08
N ILE A 258 0.33 -20.15 -13.79
CA ILE A 258 -0.67 -19.15 -14.18
C ILE A 258 -0.82 -19.09 -15.70
N THR A 259 0.31 -19.00 -16.42
CA THR A 259 0.32 -18.85 -17.89
C THR A 259 0.04 -20.15 -18.65
N GLY A 260 -0.07 -21.28 -17.95
CA GLY A 260 -0.23 -22.61 -18.55
C GLY A 260 1.03 -23.19 -19.19
N ALA A 261 2.19 -22.54 -19.02
CA ALA A 261 3.48 -23.08 -19.47
C ALA A 261 3.94 -24.32 -18.69
N LYS A 262 3.36 -24.55 -17.49
CA LYS A 262 3.52 -25.76 -16.69
C LYS A 262 2.14 -26.26 -16.24
N SER A 263 1.90 -27.57 -16.31
CA SER A 263 0.61 -28.13 -15.91
C SER A 263 0.44 -28.12 -14.39
N LEU A 264 -0.74 -27.76 -13.90
CA LEU A 264 -1.08 -27.86 -12.47
C LEU A 264 -1.08 -29.29 -11.93
N ASP A 265 -1.07 -30.30 -12.79
CA ASP A 265 -0.83 -31.69 -12.39
C ASP A 265 0.59 -31.89 -11.83
N GLU A 266 1.53 -31.02 -12.19
CA GLU A 266 2.92 -31.03 -11.68
C GLU A 266 3.07 -30.31 -10.34
N TRP A 267 1.97 -29.85 -9.72
CA TRP A 267 2.01 -29.15 -8.42
C TRP A 267 2.72 -29.96 -7.33
N ASP A 268 2.41 -31.26 -7.22
CA ASP A 268 2.99 -32.11 -6.17
C ASP A 268 4.51 -32.34 -6.40
N GLN A 269 4.92 -32.39 -7.68
CA GLN A 269 6.34 -32.43 -8.03
C GLN A 269 7.03 -31.11 -7.69
N PHE A 270 6.41 -29.98 -7.98
CA PHE A 270 6.94 -28.67 -7.57
C PHE A 270 7.12 -28.59 -6.05
N CYS A 271 6.14 -29.04 -5.25
CA CYS A 271 6.30 -29.08 -3.79
C CYS A 271 7.49 -29.97 -3.38
N THR A 272 7.61 -31.15 -4.00
CA THR A 272 8.75 -32.05 -3.74
C THR A 272 10.09 -31.39 -4.07
N ASP A 273 10.17 -30.74 -5.24
CA ASP A 273 11.37 -30.05 -5.70
C ASP A 273 11.72 -28.89 -4.78
N TRP A 274 10.73 -28.15 -4.29
CA TRP A 274 10.90 -27.05 -3.34
C TRP A 274 11.52 -27.54 -2.04
N HIS A 275 11.00 -28.61 -1.45
CA HIS A 275 11.54 -29.20 -0.23
C HIS A 275 13.00 -29.63 -0.42
N VAL A 276 13.31 -30.34 -1.50
CA VAL A 276 14.65 -30.86 -1.79
C VAL A 276 15.67 -29.76 -2.10
N GLN A 277 15.24 -28.63 -2.66
CA GLN A 277 16.13 -27.54 -3.09
C GLN A 277 16.50 -26.54 -1.98
N GLY A 278 16.17 -26.83 -0.71
CA GLY A 278 16.50 -25.95 0.41
C GLY A 278 15.29 -25.51 1.24
N GLY A 279 14.07 -25.84 0.80
CA GLY A 279 12.85 -25.48 1.50
C GLY A 279 12.77 -26.08 2.91
N ASP A 280 13.13 -27.35 3.07
CA ASP A 280 13.18 -27.99 4.39
C ASP A 280 14.19 -27.32 5.33
N GLN A 281 15.35 -26.94 4.80
CA GLN A 281 16.40 -26.26 5.56
C GLN A 281 15.94 -24.87 5.99
N ILE A 282 15.26 -24.13 5.13
CA ILE A 282 14.66 -22.84 5.48
C ILE A 282 13.62 -23.03 6.59
N LEU A 283 12.70 -23.99 6.45
CA LEU A 283 11.67 -24.23 7.46
C LEU A 283 12.25 -24.58 8.83
N GLU A 284 13.31 -25.40 8.88
CA GLU A 284 13.98 -25.72 10.14
C GLU A 284 14.71 -24.50 10.73
N LEU A 285 15.40 -23.70 9.90
CA LEU A 285 16.04 -22.46 10.36
C LEU A 285 15.02 -21.49 10.98
N VAL A 286 13.86 -21.30 10.33
CA VAL A 286 12.79 -20.44 10.86
C VAL A 286 12.28 -20.99 12.19
N LYS A 287 12.07 -22.29 12.28
CA LYS A 287 11.57 -22.95 13.49
C LYS A 287 12.55 -22.83 14.66
N ASP A 288 13.84 -23.01 14.40
CA ASP A 288 14.90 -22.85 15.40
C ASP A 288 14.97 -21.40 15.88
N TYR A 289 14.93 -20.43 14.95
CA TYR A 289 14.95 -19.00 15.28
C TYR A 289 13.77 -18.58 16.15
N LEU A 290 12.56 -19.08 15.87
CA LEU A 290 11.36 -18.76 16.66
C LEU A 290 11.34 -19.46 18.04
N ALA A 291 12.21 -20.44 18.27
CA ALA A 291 12.32 -21.14 19.53
C ALA A 291 13.29 -20.47 20.54
N GLU A 292 14.10 -19.51 20.07
CA GLU A 292 15.04 -18.72 20.90
C GLU A 292 14.35 -17.55 21.63
#